data_AF-J3BUB7-F1
#
_entry.id   AF-J3BUB7-F1
#
_cell.length_a   1.000
_cell.length_b   1.000
_cell.length_c   1.000
_cell.angle_alpha   90.00
_cell.angle_beta   90.00
_cell.angle_gamma   90.00
#
_symmetry.space_group_name_H-M   'P 1'
#
loop_
_entity.id
_entity.type
_entity.pdbx_description
1 polymer ?
#
loop_
_entity_poly.entity_id
_entity_poly.type
_entity_poly.pdbx_seq_one_letter_code
_entity_poly.pdbx_strand_id
1 'polypeptide(L)'
;MDDVIAIIGGSKRTLYRYFPSKDELFFAVVTGVADRTMEGLKVKHNRDLRQTLMTFGEGYLRTVISPDGLSLFRAVSSEAPHLPKLGERFLQDSTNRVSQLLADYFEEQNQRQPAEPIGNPKLAAGQFLALVRGQIHFAALLGGPIPSGRDLVIVVSQAVETFLHGAVSRK
;
A
#
# COMPACT_ATOMS: atom_id res chain seq x y z
N MET A 1 -26.25 -7.89 3.98
CA MET A 1 -26.27 -8.66 5.25
C MET A 1 -27.02 -9.96 5.04
N ASP A 2 -28.29 -9.91 4.64
CA ASP A 2 -29.07 -11.12 4.38
C ASP A 2 -28.44 -12.04 3.32
N ASP A 3 -27.90 -11.49 2.22
CA ASP A 3 -27.19 -12.31 1.22
C ASP A 3 -25.94 -13.00 1.78
N VAL A 4 -25.22 -12.33 2.69
CA VAL A 4 -24.04 -12.91 3.35
C VAL A 4 -24.48 -14.08 4.25
N ILE A 5 -25.58 -13.92 4.98
CA ILE A 5 -26.15 -14.97 5.83
C ILE A 5 -26.65 -16.15 5.00
N ALA A 6 -27.25 -15.88 3.83
CA ALA A 6 -27.69 -16.93 2.91
C ALA A 6 -26.51 -17.80 2.43
N ILE A 7 -25.31 -17.23 2.31
CA ILE A 7 -24.10 -17.94 1.88
C ILE A 7 -23.43 -18.68 3.05
N ILE A 8 -23.19 -18.00 4.19
CA ILE A 8 -22.41 -18.57 5.30
C ILE A 8 -23.26 -19.36 6.31
N GLY A 9 -24.59 -19.27 6.21
CA GLY A 9 -25.53 -19.78 7.20
C GLY A 9 -25.53 -18.98 8.50
N GLY A 10 -25.99 -19.60 9.58
CA GLY A 10 -26.05 -18.99 10.91
C GLY A 10 -27.24 -18.04 11.12
N SER A 11 -27.28 -17.38 12.28
CA SER A 11 -28.41 -16.51 12.66
C SER A 11 -28.13 -15.04 12.36
N LYS A 12 -29.16 -14.30 11.90
CA LYS A 12 -29.11 -12.83 11.79
C LYS A 12 -28.57 -12.19 13.07
N ARG A 13 -29.05 -12.65 14.24
CA ARG A 13 -28.61 -12.16 15.54
C ARG A 13 -27.09 -12.28 15.75
N THR A 14 -26.47 -13.35 15.27
CA THR A 14 -25.02 -13.55 15.39
C THR A 14 -24.26 -12.55 14.52
N LEU A 15 -24.63 -12.41 13.24
CA LEU A 15 -23.92 -11.52 12.33
C LEU A 15 -24.04 -10.05 12.76
N TYR A 16 -25.25 -9.60 13.12
CA TYR A 16 -25.48 -8.23 13.59
C TYR A 16 -24.81 -7.94 14.95
N ARG A 17 -24.52 -8.96 15.77
CA ARG A 17 -23.74 -8.79 17.00
C ARG A 17 -22.28 -8.44 16.72
N TYR A 18 -21.68 -9.05 15.68
CA TYR A 18 -20.29 -8.75 15.29
C TYR A 18 -20.20 -7.51 14.42
N PHE A 19 -21.16 -7.31 13.52
CA PHE A 19 -21.19 -6.21 12.56
C PHE A 19 -22.55 -5.53 12.61
N PRO A 20 -22.69 -4.45 13.40
CA PRO A 20 -23.96 -3.77 13.61
C PRO A 20 -24.60 -3.22 12.31
N SER A 21 -23.81 -2.99 11.27
CA SER A 21 -24.26 -2.51 9.96
C SER A 21 -23.53 -3.19 8.81
N LYS A 22 -24.06 -3.05 7.59
CA LYS A 22 -23.38 -3.45 6.35
C LYS A 22 -22.03 -2.74 6.20
N ASP A 23 -21.96 -1.48 6.62
CA ASP A 23 -20.76 -0.65 6.50
C ASP A 23 -19.66 -1.15 7.46
N GLU A 24 -20.01 -1.55 8.68
CA GLU A 24 -19.04 -2.15 9.63
C GLU A 24 -18.57 -3.53 9.14
N LEU A 25 -19.45 -4.33 8.54
CA LEU A 25 -19.04 -5.58 7.90
C LEU A 25 -18.09 -5.32 6.73
N PHE A 26 -18.44 -4.37 5.85
CA PHE A 26 -17.63 -4.02 4.70
C PHE A 26 -16.25 -3.50 5.12
N PHE A 27 -16.21 -2.63 6.13
CA PHE A 27 -14.98 -2.15 6.74
C PHE A 27 -14.10 -3.30 7.23
N ALA A 28 -14.67 -4.23 8.01
CA ALA A 28 -13.92 -5.38 8.52
C ALA A 28 -13.37 -6.28 7.39
N VAL A 29 -14.13 -6.46 6.31
CA VAL A 29 -13.68 -7.19 5.13
C VAL A 29 -12.52 -6.47 4.44
N VAL A 30 -12.67 -5.16 4.18
CA VAL A 30 -11.64 -4.32 3.55
C VAL A 30 -10.35 -4.35 4.36
N THR A 31 -10.41 -4.12 5.67
CA THR A 31 -9.23 -4.15 6.55
C THR A 31 -8.60 -5.53 6.59
N GLY A 32 -9.42 -6.59 6.72
CA GLY A 32 -8.91 -7.96 6.73
C GLY A 32 -8.24 -8.38 5.41
N VAL A 33 -8.76 -7.92 4.26
CA VAL A 33 -8.10 -8.12 2.95
C VAL A 33 -6.80 -7.33 2.90
N ALA A 34 -6.83 -6.05 3.29
CA ALA A 34 -5.65 -5.19 3.29
C ALA A 34 -4.51 -5.77 4.13
N ASP A 35 -4.80 -6.23 5.35
CA ASP A 35 -3.82 -6.86 6.24
C ASP A 35 -3.19 -8.09 5.61
N ARG A 36 -3.99 -8.99 5.02
CA ARG A 36 -3.46 -10.19 4.33
C ARG A 36 -2.63 -9.82 3.10
N THR A 37 -3.10 -8.86 2.31
CA THR A 37 -2.40 -8.39 1.11
C THR A 37 -1.04 -7.75 1.47
N MET A 38 -0.93 -7.14 2.66
CA MET A 38 0.27 -6.43 3.12
C MET A 38 1.15 -7.24 4.10
N GLU A 39 0.72 -8.40 4.58
CA GLU A 39 1.39 -9.19 5.63
C GLU A 39 2.87 -9.49 5.30
N GLY A 40 3.19 -9.73 4.03
CA GLY A 40 4.56 -10.02 3.58
C GLY A 40 5.43 -8.78 3.32
N LEU A 41 4.85 -7.57 3.35
CA LEU A 41 5.56 -6.35 2.99
C LEU A 41 6.34 -5.81 4.19
N LYS A 42 7.67 -5.84 4.07
CA LYS A 42 8.58 -5.36 5.11
C LYS A 42 9.82 -4.74 4.49
N VAL A 43 10.39 -3.74 5.15
CA VAL A 43 11.68 -3.20 4.76
C VAL A 43 12.77 -4.18 5.17
N LYS A 44 13.41 -4.82 4.18
CA LYS A 44 14.55 -5.71 4.40
C LYS A 44 15.83 -4.90 4.20
N HIS A 45 16.58 -4.68 5.27
CA HIS A 45 17.88 -4.01 5.20
C HIS A 45 18.80 -4.79 4.28
N ASN A 46 19.23 -4.16 3.19
CA ASN A 46 20.23 -4.69 2.28
C ASN A 46 21.56 -3.94 2.43
N ARG A 47 22.51 -4.20 1.53
CA ARG A 47 23.87 -3.64 1.56
C ARG A 47 23.87 -2.11 1.50
N ASP A 48 22.93 -1.53 0.75
CA ASP A 48 22.79 -0.09 0.58
C ASP A 48 21.30 0.32 0.49
N LEU A 49 21.08 1.64 0.53
CA LEU A 49 19.76 2.25 0.43
C LEU A 49 19.05 1.85 -0.88
N ARG A 50 19.78 1.85 -2.00
CA ARG A 50 19.25 1.53 -3.32
C ARG A 50 18.68 0.11 -3.38
N GLN A 51 19.43 -0.89 -2.92
CA GLN A 51 19.02 -2.30 -2.90
C GLN A 51 17.84 -2.52 -1.96
N THR A 52 17.79 -1.79 -0.83
CA THR A 52 16.66 -1.84 0.10
C THR A 52 15.39 -1.32 -0.56
N LEU A 53 15.48 -0.16 -1.23
CA LEU A 53 14.36 0.43 -1.97
C LEU A 53 13.92 -0.41 -3.17
N MET A 54 14.85 -1.01 -3.91
CA MET A 54 14.53 -1.95 -4.98
C MET A 54 13.70 -3.13 -4.47
N THR A 55 14.20 -3.80 -3.42
CA THR A 55 13.53 -4.98 -2.85
C THR A 55 12.15 -4.64 -2.31
N PHE A 56 12.04 -3.53 -1.59
CA PHE A 56 10.77 -3.08 -1.03
C PHE A 56 9.79 -2.65 -2.13
N GLY A 57 10.26 -1.84 -3.10
CA GLY A 57 9.46 -1.33 -4.21
C GLY A 57 8.89 -2.44 -5.09
N GLU A 58 9.66 -3.50 -5.35
CA GLU A 58 9.18 -4.67 -6.09
C GLU A 58 8.07 -5.42 -5.33
N GLY A 59 8.27 -5.67 -4.03
CA GLY A 59 7.25 -6.29 -3.18
C GLY A 59 5.98 -5.45 -3.15
N TYR A 60 6.13 -4.16 -2.91
CA TYR A 60 5.03 -3.20 -2.86
C TYR A 60 4.25 -3.14 -4.18
N LEU A 61 4.94 -2.99 -5.31
CA LEU A 61 4.30 -2.89 -6.62
C LEU A 61 3.51 -4.17 -6.94
N ARG A 62 4.10 -5.34 -6.71
CA ARG A 62 3.43 -6.64 -6.91
C ARG A 62 2.17 -6.76 -6.06
N THR A 63 2.24 -6.30 -4.82
CA THR A 63 1.09 -6.29 -3.90
C THR A 63 -0.04 -5.42 -4.42
N VAL A 64 0.23 -4.18 -4.82
CA VAL A 64 -0.84 -3.24 -5.23
C VAL A 64 -1.44 -3.54 -6.60
N ILE A 65 -0.69 -4.19 -7.51
CA ILE A 65 -1.22 -4.63 -8.81
C ILE A 65 -1.78 -6.05 -8.78
N SER A 66 -1.76 -6.73 -7.63
CA SER A 66 -2.37 -8.05 -7.49
C SER A 66 -3.89 -7.99 -7.66
N PRO A 67 -4.56 -9.11 -8.01
CA PRO A 67 -6.02 -9.15 -8.09
C PRO A 67 -6.72 -8.62 -6.83
N ASP A 68 -6.22 -9.00 -5.66
CA ASP A 68 -6.75 -8.56 -4.36
C ASP A 68 -6.47 -7.07 -4.12
N GLY A 69 -5.25 -6.61 -4.38
CA GLY A 69 -4.86 -5.20 -4.21
C GLY A 69 -5.68 -4.26 -5.10
N LEU A 70 -5.89 -4.62 -6.36
CA LEU A 70 -6.71 -3.85 -7.30
C LEU A 70 -8.19 -3.87 -6.90
N SER A 71 -8.71 -5.03 -6.50
CA SER A 71 -10.11 -5.17 -6.07
C SER A 71 -10.39 -4.35 -4.81
N LEU A 72 -9.47 -4.40 -3.84
CA LEU A 72 -9.52 -3.61 -2.62
C LEU A 72 -9.52 -2.11 -2.92
N PHE A 73 -8.58 -1.64 -3.76
CA PHE A 73 -8.49 -0.23 -4.10
C PHE A 73 -9.75 0.28 -4.82
N ARG A 74 -10.29 -0.50 -5.76
CA ARG A 74 -11.55 -0.17 -6.46
C ARG A 74 -12.72 -0.08 -5.49
N ALA A 75 -12.87 -1.09 -4.61
CA ALA A 75 -13.97 -1.14 -3.65
C ALA A 75 -13.93 0.02 -2.65
N VAL A 76 -12.75 0.37 -2.15
CA VAL A 76 -12.61 1.53 -1.25
C VAL A 76 -12.86 2.83 -2.01
N SER A 77 -12.31 2.97 -3.22
CA SER A 77 -12.45 4.20 -4.01
C SER A 77 -13.89 4.45 -4.46
N SER A 78 -14.67 3.41 -4.73
CA SER A 78 -16.08 3.54 -5.10
C SER A 78 -16.98 3.90 -3.92
N GLU A 79 -16.68 3.38 -2.72
CA GLU A 79 -17.53 3.56 -1.55
C GLU A 79 -17.12 4.75 -0.67
N ALA A 80 -15.86 5.18 -0.68
CA ALA A 80 -15.37 6.29 0.16
C ALA A 80 -16.15 7.61 0.00
N PRO A 81 -16.63 8.02 -1.19
CA PRO A 81 -17.49 9.21 -1.32
C PRO A 81 -18.83 9.11 -0.56
N HIS A 82 -19.33 7.90 -0.34
CA HIS A 82 -20.60 7.63 0.34
C HIS A 82 -20.41 7.21 1.80
N LEU A 83 -19.22 6.69 2.14
CA LEU A 83 -18.82 6.25 3.48
C LEU A 83 -17.50 6.95 3.90
N PRO A 84 -17.52 8.24 4.29
CA PRO A 84 -16.28 8.99 4.56
C PRO A 84 -15.35 8.33 5.59
N LYS A 85 -15.94 7.70 6.63
CA LYS A 85 -15.20 6.95 7.65
C LYS A 85 -14.41 5.77 7.10
N LEU A 86 -14.85 5.17 5.99
CA LEU A 86 -14.12 4.10 5.31
C LEU A 86 -12.81 4.62 4.73
N GLY A 87 -12.86 5.75 4.02
CA GLY A 87 -11.67 6.35 3.41
C GLY A 87 -10.63 6.74 4.46
N GLU A 88 -11.06 7.41 5.52
CA GLU A 88 -10.19 7.79 6.64
C GLU A 88 -9.51 6.58 7.29
N ARG A 89 -10.30 5.55 7.65
CA ARG A 89 -9.76 4.35 8.28
C ARG A 89 -8.86 3.55 7.33
N PHE A 90 -9.22 3.43 6.06
CA PHE A 90 -8.37 2.76 5.08
C PHE A 90 -7.02 3.46 4.90
N LEU A 91 -7.01 4.79 4.89
CA LEU A 91 -5.78 5.57 4.88
C LEU A 91 -4.97 5.31 6.16
N GLN A 92 -5.60 5.34 7.34
CA GLN A 92 -4.94 5.10 8.63
C GLN A 92 -4.37 3.68 8.77
N ASP A 93 -5.17 2.67 8.47
CA ASP A 93 -4.87 1.28 8.82
C ASP A 93 -3.98 0.59 7.77
N SER A 94 -4.09 1.00 6.51
CA SER A 94 -3.41 0.33 5.38
C SER A 94 -2.36 1.22 4.72
N THR A 95 -2.77 2.34 4.14
CA THR A 95 -1.85 3.17 3.33
C THR A 95 -0.76 3.84 4.18
N ASN A 96 -1.16 4.37 5.34
CA ASN A 96 -0.24 5.01 6.27
C ASN A 96 0.72 3.98 6.88
N ARG A 97 0.27 2.74 7.12
CA ARG A 97 1.13 1.68 7.66
C ARG A 97 2.29 1.34 6.72
N VAL A 98 2.01 1.16 5.42
CA VAL A 98 3.07 0.89 4.42
C VAL A 98 4.02 2.08 4.29
N SER A 99 3.50 3.30 4.26
CA SER A 99 4.33 4.51 4.23
C SER A 99 5.16 4.67 5.51
N GLN A 100 4.62 4.29 6.67
CA GLN A 100 5.31 4.39 7.95
C GLN A 100 6.50 3.45 8.02
N LEU A 101 6.40 2.22 7.50
CA LEU A 101 7.53 1.28 7.42
C LEU A 101 8.75 1.89 6.72
N LEU A 102 8.53 2.60 5.60
CA LEU A 102 9.61 3.31 4.90
C LEU A 102 10.07 4.57 5.62
N ALA A 103 9.16 5.31 6.24
CA ALA A 103 9.50 6.51 6.99
C ALA A 103 10.42 6.17 8.18
N ASP A 104 10.11 5.10 8.92
CA ASP A 104 10.92 4.60 10.04
C ASP A 104 12.31 4.21 9.53
N TYR A 105 12.38 3.46 8.43
CA TYR A 105 13.65 3.08 7.82
C TYR A 105 14.48 4.29 7.37
N PHE A 106 13.86 5.32 6.79
CA PHE A 106 14.54 6.56 6.40
C PHE A 106 15.06 7.34 7.60
N GLU A 107 14.29 7.38 8.69
CA GLU A 107 14.72 7.98 9.95
C GLU A 107 15.94 7.24 10.53
N GLU A 108 15.94 5.91 10.52
CA GLU A 108 17.10 5.10 10.92
C GLU A 108 18.32 5.34 10.03
N GLN A 109 18.15 5.53 8.71
CA GLN A 109 19.27 5.88 7.83
C GLN A 109 19.83 7.26 8.15
N ASN A 110 18.97 8.24 8.44
CA ASN A 110 19.41 9.60 8.79
C ASN A 110 20.14 9.65 10.13
N GLN A 111 19.78 8.82 11.11
CA GLN A 111 20.48 8.71 12.39
C GLN A 111 21.94 8.28 12.25
N ARG A 112 22.31 7.63 11.14
CA ARG A 112 23.70 7.26 10.81
C ARG A 112 24.54 8.43 10.29
N GLN A 113 23.96 9.63 10.19
CA GLN A 113 24.59 10.86 9.72
C GLN A 113 25.27 10.70 8.35
N PRO A 114 24.53 10.25 7.32
CA PRO A 114 25.07 10.17 5.97
C PRO A 114 25.47 11.56 5.46
N ALA A 115 26.41 11.61 4.52
CA ALA A 115 26.83 12.86 3.89
C ALA A 115 25.65 13.60 3.22
N GLU A 116 24.68 12.84 2.72
CA GLU A 116 23.45 13.36 2.13
C GLU A 116 22.24 12.68 2.79
N PRO A 117 21.59 13.34 3.76
CA PRO A 117 20.42 12.78 4.42
C PRO A 117 19.19 12.83 3.51
N ILE A 118 18.27 11.91 3.76
CA ILE A 118 16.92 11.98 3.19
C ILE A 118 16.23 13.15 3.87
N GLY A 119 15.44 13.92 3.09
CA GLY A 119 14.58 14.98 3.63
C GLY A 119 13.51 14.44 4.61
N ASN A 120 12.39 15.14 4.76
CA ASN A 120 11.31 14.70 5.66
C ASN A 120 10.93 13.21 5.41
N PRO A 121 11.22 12.28 6.34
CA PRO A 121 11.09 10.84 6.09
C PRO A 121 9.66 10.41 5.71
N LYS A 122 8.65 11.03 6.33
CA LYS A 122 7.24 10.74 6.06
C LYS A 122 6.82 11.17 4.67
N LEU A 123 7.21 12.38 4.25
CA LEU A 123 6.93 12.86 2.90
C LEU A 123 7.70 12.06 1.85
N ALA A 124 8.97 11.76 2.13
CA ALA A 124 9.83 10.96 1.25
C ALA A 124 9.26 9.55 1.03
N ALA A 125 8.74 8.90 2.07
CA ALA A 125 8.09 7.60 1.94
C ALA A 125 6.87 7.64 1.01
N GLY A 126 5.98 8.63 1.20
CA GLY A 126 4.81 8.81 0.32
C GLY A 126 5.19 9.08 -1.13
N GLN A 127 6.21 9.92 -1.36
CA GLN A 127 6.76 10.22 -2.69
C GLN A 127 7.34 8.97 -3.36
N PHE A 128 8.15 8.19 -2.64
CA PHE A 128 8.70 6.95 -3.14
C PHE A 128 7.60 5.96 -3.56
N LEU A 129 6.60 5.74 -2.70
CA LEU A 129 5.48 4.84 -3.03
C LEU A 129 4.69 5.33 -4.25
N ALA A 130 4.52 6.64 -4.41
CA ALA A 130 3.85 7.22 -5.58
C ALA A 130 4.65 6.98 -6.87
N LEU A 131 5.98 7.17 -6.84
CA LEU A 131 6.87 6.88 -7.96
C LEU A 131 6.83 5.41 -8.36
N VAL A 132 6.84 4.50 -7.38
CA VAL A 132 6.77 3.05 -7.63
C VAL A 132 5.44 2.64 -8.27
N ARG A 133 4.30 3.18 -7.80
CA ARG A 133 3.00 2.90 -8.42
C ARG A 133 2.95 3.38 -9.87
N GLY A 134 3.39 4.61 -10.09
CA GLY A 134 3.43 5.26 -11.39
C GLY A 134 2.14 5.10 -12.21
N GLN A 135 2.29 5.08 -13.53
CA GLN A 135 1.17 4.87 -14.46
C GLN A 135 0.65 3.43 -14.44
N ILE A 136 1.48 2.45 -14.06
CA ILE A 136 1.14 1.02 -14.13
C ILE A 136 -0.02 0.68 -13.21
N HIS A 137 0.01 1.15 -11.97
CA HIS A 137 -1.08 0.92 -11.03
C HIS A 137 -2.39 1.53 -11.56
N PHE A 138 -2.34 2.75 -12.11
CA PHE A 138 -3.52 3.40 -12.69
C PHE A 138 -4.08 2.63 -13.89
N ALA A 139 -3.23 2.21 -14.83
CA ALA A 139 -3.66 1.41 -15.97
C ALA A 139 -4.28 0.07 -15.53
N ALA A 140 -3.67 -0.61 -14.55
CA ALA A 140 -4.18 -1.86 -14.01
C ALA A 140 -5.55 -1.68 -13.32
N LEU A 141 -5.76 -0.57 -12.60
CA LEU A 141 -7.06 -0.23 -12.02
C LEU A 141 -8.16 -0.08 -13.07
N LEU A 142 -7.83 0.36 -14.28
CA LEU A 142 -8.76 0.50 -15.40
C LEU A 142 -8.89 -0.78 -16.26
N GLY A 143 -8.28 -1.90 -15.85
CA GLY A 143 -8.33 -3.15 -16.60
C GLY A 143 -7.30 -3.26 -17.72
N GLY A 144 -6.31 -2.36 -17.73
CA GLY A 144 -5.15 -2.46 -18.62
C GLY A 144 -4.24 -3.65 -18.30
N PRO A 145 -3.30 -3.97 -19.20
CA PRO A 145 -2.40 -5.11 -19.03
C PRO A 145 -1.47 -4.92 -17.84
N ILE A 146 -1.23 -5.99 -17.09
CA ILE A 146 -0.23 -6.04 -16.02
C ILE A 146 1.13 -6.41 -16.65
N PRO A 147 2.19 -5.59 -16.49
CA PRO A 147 3.50 -5.88 -17.06
C PRO A 147 4.10 -7.19 -16.54
N SER A 148 5.02 -7.76 -17.33
CA SER A 148 5.72 -8.97 -16.93
C SER A 148 6.64 -8.73 -15.72
N GLY A 149 7.06 -9.80 -15.03
CA GLY A 149 7.94 -9.69 -13.87
C GLY A 149 9.25 -8.94 -14.14
N ARG A 150 9.79 -9.02 -15.37
CA ARG A 150 11.00 -8.30 -15.78
C ARG A 150 10.74 -6.80 -15.93
N ASP A 151 9.59 -6.43 -16.48
CA ASP A 151 9.22 -5.02 -16.69
C ASP A 151 8.97 -4.31 -15.35
N LEU A 152 8.39 -5.02 -14.37
CA LEU A 152 8.21 -4.49 -13.02
C LEU A 152 9.54 -4.11 -12.36
N VAL A 153 10.60 -4.92 -12.54
CA VAL A 153 11.94 -4.62 -12.01
C VAL A 153 12.51 -3.35 -12.64
N ILE A 154 12.33 -3.17 -13.95
CA ILE A 154 12.80 -1.97 -14.68
C ILE A 154 12.09 -0.72 -14.16
N VAL A 155 10.77 -0.79 -14.00
CA VAL A 155 9.94 0.30 -13.48
C VAL A 155 10.37 0.69 -12.07
N VAL A 156 10.52 -0.29 -11.18
CA VAL A 156 10.95 -0.03 -9.81
C VAL A 156 12.35 0.57 -9.79
N SER A 157 13.26 0.07 -10.64
CA SER A 157 14.60 0.65 -10.77
C SER A 157 14.55 2.12 -11.18
N GLN A 158 13.72 2.49 -12.16
CA GLN A 158 13.57 3.89 -12.56
C GLN A 158 13.00 4.75 -11.42
N ALA A 159 11.98 4.26 -10.71
CA ALA A 159 11.43 4.96 -9.56
C ALA A 159 12.47 5.17 -8.44
N VAL A 160 13.30 4.16 -8.16
CA VAL A 160 14.41 4.25 -7.20
C VAL A 160 15.43 5.28 -7.63
N GLU A 161 15.88 5.26 -8.90
CA GLU A 161 16.84 6.25 -9.39
C GLU A 161 16.27 7.68 -9.30
N THR A 162 15.03 7.90 -9.77
CA THR A 162 14.37 9.21 -9.68
C THR A 162 14.24 9.68 -8.23
N PHE A 163 13.86 8.79 -7.31
CA PHE A 163 13.77 9.10 -5.90
C PHE A 163 15.13 9.48 -5.32
N LEU A 164 16.17 8.66 -5.52
CA LEU A 164 17.50 8.94 -4.97
C LEU A 164 18.11 10.23 -5.51
N HIS A 165 17.84 10.59 -6.77
CA HIS A 165 18.35 11.84 -7.34
C HIS A 165 17.68 13.11 -6.79
N GLY A 166 16.45 13.00 -6.25
CA GLY A 166 15.65 14.15 -5.79
C GLY A 166 15.36 14.19 -4.28
N ALA A 167 15.34 13.05 -3.59
CA ALA A 167 15.01 12.94 -2.17
C ALA A 167 16.23 13.08 -1.25
N VAL A 168 17.41 12.92 -1.82
CA VAL A 168 18.68 13.10 -1.15
C VAL A 168 19.05 14.58 -1.27
N SER A 169 19.23 15.24 -0.12
CA SER A 169 19.42 16.69 -0.09
C SER A 169 20.74 17.04 -0.78
N ARG A 170 20.67 17.67 -1.96
CA ARG A 170 21.85 18.22 -2.63
C ARG A 170 22.32 19.46 -1.84
N LYS A 171 23.62 19.52 -1.55
CA LYS A 171 24.26 20.76 -1.11
C LYS A 171 24.22 21.80 -2.23
#